data_AF-A0A7J3JGB5-F1
#
_entry.id   AF-A0A7J3JGB5-F1
#
_cell.length_a   1.000
_cell.length_b   1.000
_cell.length_c   1.000
_cell.angle_alpha   90.00
_cell.angle_beta   90.00
_cell.angle_gamma   90.00
#
_symmetry.space_group_name_H-M   'P 1'
#
loop_
_entity.id
_entity.type
_entity.pdbx_description
1 polymer ?
#
loop_
_entity_poly.entity_id
_entity_poly.type
_entity_poly.pdbx_seq_one_letter_code
_entity_poly.pdbx_strand_id
1 'polypeptide(L)'
;MPVAMTIAGSDSGGGAGIQADLKTFSALGVYGTTAITSLTAQNTREVTAIHDLPGWFVYEQIRVVVEDIGVHAAKTGMLSNSDIINHVARAVREYSIPLVVDPVMVAKSGARLLKEEAVEALVKEILPLARVVTPNIPEAEVLSGMKVRSVEDMERAAKIVAEKYGPEAVVVKGGHLEGGKVVDVLYYRGRYYRFESERVEGCHHGGGCSYSAAITAYLAKGLNVVESVAKAKDFITHAIRYGVRVGRGHCPVNPVAWLEIPAEKYRVLNEVKEAVELLLKNSGTVLQHVPEVGLNVVEAIDSKYASSVDDVAGVVGRIVKAGKKLVAVGPVEFGASSHVARLVLEVMKYDPEIRAAVNVKYSKELVEKAIAKGYVVVFVDRRLEPEEIRRVEGASIPWIVREAFSKATKTPDAIYDVGDVGKEAMIRLLGKTAPDAVKKFLDLVS
;
A
#
# COMPACT_ATOMS: atom_id res chain seq x y z
N MET A 1 17.52 0.72 17.56
CA MET A 1 16.62 0.25 16.47
C MET A 1 17.25 -1.01 15.87
N PRO A 2 16.48 -2.07 15.54
CA PRO A 2 17.02 -3.22 14.83
C PRO A 2 17.70 -2.79 13.52
N VAL A 3 18.75 -3.50 13.13
CA VAL A 3 19.53 -3.22 11.92
C VAL A 3 19.43 -4.42 10.98
N ALA A 4 19.03 -4.17 9.73
CA ALA A 4 19.02 -5.18 8.68
C ALA A 4 19.88 -4.75 7.49
N MET A 5 20.65 -5.68 6.94
CA MET A 5 21.48 -5.45 5.76
C MET A 5 20.85 -6.09 4.52
N THR A 6 20.92 -5.41 3.37
CA THR A 6 20.73 -6.05 2.07
C THR A 6 22.05 -6.14 1.30
N ILE A 7 22.31 -7.31 0.74
CA ILE A 7 23.47 -7.62 -0.11
C ILE A 7 22.92 -7.91 -1.50
N ALA A 8 22.78 -6.89 -2.33
CA ALA A 8 22.05 -6.98 -3.59
C ALA A 8 22.47 -5.91 -4.62
N GLY A 9 21.96 -6.05 -5.84
CA GLY A 9 22.15 -5.06 -6.90
C GLY A 9 21.28 -3.81 -6.73
N SER A 10 21.74 -2.71 -7.30
CA SER A 10 21.01 -1.44 -7.39
C SER A 10 20.12 -1.40 -8.64
N ASP A 11 18.81 -1.23 -8.44
CA ASP A 11 17.82 -0.94 -9.49
C ASP A 11 17.68 0.58 -9.67
N SER A 12 18.15 1.10 -10.81
CA SER A 12 18.02 2.54 -11.14
C SER A 12 16.57 3.03 -11.18
N GLY A 13 15.60 2.15 -11.48
CA GLY A 13 14.17 2.46 -11.44
C GLY A 13 13.58 2.52 -10.03
N GLY A 14 14.32 2.07 -9.02
CA GLY A 14 13.94 2.12 -7.60
C GLY A 14 12.78 1.19 -7.21
N GLY A 15 12.43 0.24 -8.07
CA GLY A 15 11.30 -0.66 -7.88
C GLY A 15 11.66 -2.02 -7.28
N ALA A 16 12.90 -2.46 -7.44
CA ALA A 16 13.47 -3.70 -6.91
C ALA A 16 14.86 -3.43 -6.27
N GLY A 17 15.68 -4.48 -6.10
CA GLY A 17 17.05 -4.37 -5.61
C GLY A 17 17.15 -3.75 -4.21
N ILE A 18 18.30 -3.14 -3.91
CA ILE A 18 18.54 -2.48 -2.62
C ILE A 18 17.51 -1.37 -2.34
N GLN A 19 16.95 -0.72 -3.38
CA GLN A 19 15.97 0.35 -3.22
C GLN A 19 14.66 -0.18 -2.63
N ALA A 20 14.16 -1.31 -3.14
CA ALA A 20 12.97 -1.95 -2.58
C ALA A 20 13.23 -2.48 -1.16
N ASP A 21 14.43 -2.99 -0.92
CA ASP A 21 14.83 -3.53 0.38
C ASP A 21 14.90 -2.43 1.46
N LEU A 22 15.57 -1.31 1.17
CA LEU A 22 15.67 -0.17 2.09
C LEU A 22 14.31 0.49 2.36
N LYS A 23 13.44 0.61 1.34
CA LYS A 23 12.06 1.08 1.52
C LYS A 23 11.28 0.14 2.42
N THR A 24 11.46 -1.16 2.26
CA THR A 24 10.81 -2.18 3.10
C THR A 24 11.32 -2.13 4.54
N PHE A 25 12.63 -2.05 4.76
CA PHE A 25 13.22 -1.90 6.09
C PHE A 25 12.69 -0.65 6.79
N SER A 26 12.68 0.49 6.08
CA SER A 26 12.17 1.76 6.60
C SER A 26 10.68 1.69 6.95
N ALA A 27 9.85 1.15 6.06
CA ALA A 27 8.41 0.99 6.28
C ALA A 27 8.10 0.07 7.48
N LEU A 28 9.02 -0.85 7.78
CA LEU A 28 8.94 -1.74 8.93
C LEU A 28 9.69 -1.20 10.16
N GLY A 29 10.23 0.02 10.16
CA GLY A 29 10.92 0.56 11.34
C GLY A 29 12.21 -0.18 11.69
N VAL A 30 12.97 -0.60 10.68
CA VAL A 30 14.29 -1.23 10.79
C VAL A 30 15.32 -0.34 10.10
N TYR A 31 16.48 -0.13 10.72
CA TYR A 31 17.57 0.59 10.09
C TYR A 31 18.16 -0.26 8.96
N GLY A 32 18.10 0.24 7.73
CA GLY A 32 18.61 -0.47 6.57
C GLY A 32 20.04 -0.10 6.23
N THR A 33 20.91 -1.10 6.09
CA THR A 33 22.26 -0.96 5.54
C THR A 33 22.40 -1.75 4.24
N THR A 34 23.39 -1.43 3.41
CA THR A 34 23.58 -2.08 2.10
C THR A 34 25.02 -2.48 1.84
N ALA A 35 25.21 -3.63 1.20
CA ALA A 35 26.41 -3.96 0.45
C ALA A 35 26.01 -4.18 -1.01
N ILE A 36 26.45 -3.27 -1.89
CA ILE A 36 26.02 -3.29 -3.29
C ILE A 36 26.84 -4.32 -4.04
N THR A 37 26.18 -5.20 -4.80
CA THR A 37 26.84 -6.25 -5.62
C THR A 37 27.06 -5.79 -7.06
N SER A 38 26.02 -5.18 -7.65
CA SER A 38 26.04 -4.70 -9.03
C SER A 38 25.20 -3.44 -9.18
N LEU A 39 25.52 -2.63 -10.18
CA LEU A 39 24.68 -1.52 -10.64
C LEU A 39 23.94 -1.94 -11.91
N THR A 40 22.64 -1.63 -11.98
CA THR A 40 21.84 -1.90 -13.19
C THR A 40 21.32 -0.60 -13.79
N ALA A 41 21.50 -0.43 -15.09
CA ALA A 41 20.72 0.53 -15.87
C ALA A 41 19.37 -0.12 -16.17
N GLN A 42 18.41 0.09 -15.28
CA GLN A 42 17.12 -0.59 -15.28
C GLN A 42 15.97 0.42 -15.17
N ASN A 43 14.86 0.12 -15.85
CA ASN A 43 13.60 0.85 -15.75
C ASN A 43 12.42 -0.14 -15.69
N THR A 44 11.19 0.36 -15.77
CA THR A 44 9.97 -0.48 -15.67
C THR A 44 9.79 -1.48 -16.82
N ARG A 45 10.54 -1.36 -17.92
CA ARG A 45 10.41 -2.19 -19.14
C ARG A 45 11.54 -3.19 -19.27
N GLU A 46 12.77 -2.79 -18.98
CA GLU A 46 13.95 -3.58 -19.31
C GLU A 46 15.15 -3.26 -18.42
N VAL A 47 16.18 -4.11 -18.57
CA VAL A 47 17.53 -3.91 -18.03
C VAL A 47 18.46 -3.77 -19.24
N THR A 48 19.11 -2.62 -19.40
CA THR A 48 19.95 -2.33 -20.58
C THR A 48 21.44 -2.57 -20.31
N ALA A 49 21.88 -2.48 -19.06
CA ALA A 49 23.27 -2.73 -18.68
C ALA A 49 23.38 -3.21 -17.23
N ILE A 50 24.40 -4.02 -16.96
CA ILE A 50 24.79 -4.49 -15.63
C ILE A 50 26.28 -4.22 -15.46
N HIS A 51 26.66 -3.62 -14.33
CA HIS A 51 28.03 -3.39 -13.93
C HIS A 51 28.27 -4.02 -12.56
N ASP A 52 29.01 -5.13 -12.53
CA ASP A 52 29.36 -5.84 -11.31
C ASP A 52 30.49 -5.13 -10.56
N LEU A 53 30.33 -4.98 -9.24
CA LEU A 53 31.43 -4.55 -8.38
C LEU A 53 32.37 -5.73 -8.09
N PRO A 54 33.67 -5.48 -7.86
CA PRO A 54 34.60 -6.54 -7.45
C PRO A 54 34.17 -7.20 -6.14
N GLY A 55 34.23 -8.53 -6.04
CA GLY A 55 33.78 -9.28 -4.85
C GLY A 55 34.49 -8.86 -3.56
N TRP A 56 35.79 -8.55 -3.63
CA TRP A 56 36.55 -8.04 -2.48
C TRP A 56 35.97 -6.74 -1.92
N PHE A 57 35.43 -5.87 -2.78
CA PHE A 57 34.82 -4.60 -2.37
C PHE A 57 33.42 -4.82 -1.79
N VAL A 58 32.69 -5.84 -2.25
CA VAL A 58 31.44 -6.27 -1.61
C VAL A 58 31.71 -6.79 -0.19
N TYR A 59 32.74 -7.61 -0.02
CA TYR A 59 33.18 -8.06 1.32
C TYR A 59 33.54 -6.87 2.22
N GLU A 60 34.32 -5.92 1.71
CA GLU A 60 34.73 -4.75 2.50
C GLU A 60 33.53 -3.91 2.95
N GLN A 61 32.53 -3.71 2.09
CA GLN A 61 31.27 -3.05 2.48
C GLN A 61 30.56 -3.78 3.62
N ILE A 62 30.49 -5.12 3.57
CA ILE A 62 29.87 -5.91 4.64
C ILE A 62 30.68 -5.75 5.94
N ARG A 63 32.01 -5.92 5.86
CA ARG A 63 32.93 -5.87 6.99
C ARG A 63 32.81 -4.56 7.75
N VAL A 64 32.98 -3.42 7.08
CA VAL A 64 32.98 -2.11 7.75
C VAL A 64 31.63 -1.78 8.38
N VAL A 65 30.52 -2.21 7.77
CA VAL A 65 29.18 -2.01 8.36
C VAL A 65 28.95 -2.91 9.56
N VAL A 66 29.33 -4.19 9.47
CA VAL A 66 29.13 -5.14 10.57
C VAL A 66 30.01 -4.81 11.77
N GLU A 67 31.26 -4.40 11.54
CA GLU A 67 32.20 -4.04 12.62
C GLU A 67 31.81 -2.75 13.38
N ASP A 68 31.20 -1.77 12.70
CA ASP A 68 30.82 -0.48 13.31
C ASP A 68 29.36 -0.47 13.78
N ILE A 69 28.41 -0.72 12.87
CA ILE A 69 26.97 -0.56 13.10
C ILE A 69 26.36 -1.86 13.66
N GLY A 70 26.89 -3.00 13.25
CA GLY A 70 26.31 -4.32 13.50
C GLY A 70 25.10 -4.63 12.63
N VAL A 71 24.73 -5.91 12.56
CA VAL A 71 23.60 -6.40 11.75
C VAL A 71 22.86 -7.49 12.51
N HIS A 72 21.54 -7.36 12.66
CA HIS A 72 20.69 -8.35 13.34
C HIS A 72 20.18 -9.43 12.38
N ALA A 73 19.98 -9.09 11.11
CA ALA A 73 19.71 -10.03 10.02
C ALA A 73 20.13 -9.41 8.69
N ALA A 74 20.49 -10.23 7.71
CA ALA A 74 20.77 -9.77 6.35
C ALA A 74 19.97 -10.55 5.31
N LYS A 75 19.80 -9.96 4.13
CA LYS A 75 19.35 -10.69 2.95
C LYS A 75 20.33 -10.61 1.80
N THR A 76 20.34 -11.65 0.98
CA THR A 76 20.92 -11.58 -0.37
C THR A 76 19.81 -11.39 -1.40
N GLY A 77 20.06 -10.53 -2.38
CA GLY A 77 19.28 -10.43 -3.62
C GLY A 77 20.09 -10.93 -4.81
N MET A 78 20.12 -10.14 -5.90
CA MET A 78 20.97 -10.45 -7.06
C MET A 78 22.46 -10.40 -6.69
N LEU A 79 23.16 -11.54 -6.77
CA LEU A 79 24.61 -11.66 -6.52
C LEU A 79 25.45 -11.66 -7.81
N SER A 80 24.82 -11.81 -8.98
CA SER A 80 25.40 -11.76 -10.33
C SER A 80 26.40 -12.87 -10.70
N ASN A 81 27.48 -13.05 -9.94
CA ASN A 81 28.60 -13.94 -10.31
C ASN A 81 29.23 -14.66 -9.10
N SER A 82 30.07 -15.67 -9.40
CA SER A 82 30.71 -16.53 -8.38
C SER A 82 31.73 -15.82 -7.49
N ASP A 83 32.45 -14.81 -8.00
CA ASP A 83 33.40 -14.03 -7.20
C ASP A 83 32.70 -13.29 -6.05
N ILE A 84 31.59 -12.60 -6.37
CA ILE A 84 30.74 -11.94 -5.37
C ILE A 84 30.17 -12.97 -4.40
N ILE A 85 29.63 -14.09 -4.91
CA ILE A 85 29.04 -15.15 -4.08
C ILE A 85 30.04 -15.67 -3.03
N ASN A 86 31.28 -15.95 -3.44
CA ASN A 86 32.31 -16.47 -2.54
C ASN A 86 32.68 -15.46 -1.44
N HIS A 87 32.81 -14.18 -1.80
CA HIS A 87 33.11 -13.11 -0.85
C HIS A 87 31.96 -12.85 0.13
N VAL A 88 30.71 -12.90 -0.35
CA VAL A 88 29.52 -12.79 0.51
C VAL A 88 29.44 -13.99 1.46
N ALA A 89 29.62 -15.21 0.96
CA ALA A 89 29.61 -16.42 1.79
C ALA A 89 30.70 -16.38 2.87
N ARG A 90 31.90 -15.89 2.54
CA ARG A 90 32.97 -15.66 3.51
C ARG A 90 32.52 -14.71 4.62
N ALA A 91 32.01 -13.53 4.27
CA ALA A 91 31.56 -12.55 5.27
C ALA A 91 30.43 -13.10 6.16
N VAL A 92 29.44 -13.77 5.57
CA VAL A 92 28.32 -14.35 6.31
C VAL A 92 28.80 -15.38 7.35
N ARG A 93 29.79 -16.22 7.01
CA ARG A 93 30.38 -17.19 7.95
C ARG A 93 31.19 -16.49 9.04
N GLU A 94 32.09 -15.59 8.64
CA GLU A 94 33.01 -14.89 9.54
C GLU A 94 32.27 -14.11 10.63
N TYR A 95 31.17 -13.45 10.27
CA TYR A 95 30.36 -12.64 11.19
C TYR A 95 29.08 -13.33 11.67
N SER A 96 28.86 -14.61 11.32
CA SER A 96 27.69 -15.41 11.73
C SER A 96 26.35 -14.70 11.46
N ILE A 97 26.20 -14.10 10.29
CA ILE A 97 25.06 -13.22 9.95
C ILE A 97 23.80 -14.08 9.70
N PRO A 98 22.68 -13.85 10.41
CA PRO A 98 21.41 -14.52 10.10
C PRO A 98 20.91 -14.13 8.71
N LEU A 99 20.91 -15.07 7.77
CA LEU A 99 20.73 -14.77 6.35
C LEU A 99 19.38 -15.23 5.78
N VAL A 100 18.68 -14.33 5.10
CA VAL A 100 17.53 -14.63 4.22
C VAL A 100 18.00 -14.60 2.77
N VAL A 101 17.83 -15.68 2.03
CA VAL A 101 18.29 -15.80 0.64
C VAL A 101 17.11 -15.75 -0.30
N ASP A 102 17.03 -14.70 -1.13
CA ASP A 102 16.17 -14.66 -2.31
C ASP A 102 17.00 -15.16 -3.51
N PRO A 103 16.77 -16.39 -4.00
CA PRO A 103 17.62 -17.00 -5.01
C PRO A 103 17.27 -16.46 -6.41
N VAL A 104 17.50 -15.16 -6.63
CA VAL A 104 17.15 -14.44 -7.85
C VAL A 104 17.97 -14.98 -9.02
N MET A 105 17.33 -15.79 -9.87
CA MET A 105 17.97 -16.37 -11.07
C MET A 105 17.65 -15.59 -12.35
N VAL A 106 16.43 -15.04 -12.46
CA VAL A 106 15.92 -14.36 -13.67
C VAL A 106 15.18 -13.07 -13.29
N ALA A 107 15.38 -12.01 -14.08
CA ALA A 107 14.67 -10.75 -13.93
C ALA A 107 13.21 -10.91 -14.33
N LYS A 108 12.37 -10.01 -13.82
CA LYS A 108 10.96 -9.95 -14.24
C LYS A 108 10.78 -9.63 -15.72
N SER A 109 11.72 -8.89 -16.33
CA SER A 109 11.78 -8.63 -17.77
C SER A 109 12.25 -9.84 -18.59
N GLY A 110 12.60 -10.97 -17.94
CA GLY A 110 13.12 -12.17 -18.58
C GLY A 110 14.64 -12.20 -18.76
N ALA A 111 15.35 -11.11 -18.45
CA ALA A 111 16.82 -11.10 -18.50
C ALA A 111 17.41 -12.09 -17.50
N ARG A 112 18.34 -12.96 -17.93
CA ARG A 112 19.10 -13.82 -17.01
C ARG A 112 19.99 -12.91 -16.14
N LEU A 113 19.80 -12.99 -14.82
CA LEU A 113 20.54 -12.17 -13.84
C LEU A 113 21.68 -12.93 -13.18
N LEU A 114 21.71 -14.26 -13.35
CA LEU A 114 22.75 -15.12 -12.83
C LEU A 114 23.37 -15.90 -14.00
N LYS A 115 24.70 -15.96 -14.04
CA LYS A 115 25.43 -16.84 -14.96
C LYS A 115 25.25 -18.30 -14.52
N GLU A 116 25.35 -19.27 -15.45
CA GLU A 116 25.11 -20.68 -15.12
C GLU A 116 26.09 -21.19 -14.05
N GLU A 117 27.35 -20.74 -14.11
CA GLU A 117 28.40 -21.10 -13.13
C GLU A 117 28.12 -20.48 -11.75
N ALA A 118 27.35 -19.39 -11.69
CA ALA A 118 26.99 -18.74 -10.44
C ALA A 118 25.87 -19.49 -9.69
N VAL A 119 25.06 -20.30 -10.39
CA VAL A 119 24.00 -21.11 -9.74
C VAL A 119 24.65 -22.17 -8.85
N GLU A 120 25.72 -22.80 -9.33
CA GLU A 120 26.48 -23.79 -8.56
C GLU A 120 27.11 -23.16 -7.32
N ALA A 121 27.72 -21.98 -7.45
CA ALA A 121 28.28 -21.25 -6.32
C ALA A 121 27.19 -20.85 -5.30
N LEU A 122 26.04 -20.34 -5.74
CA LEU A 122 24.91 -19.99 -4.86
C LEU A 122 24.48 -21.21 -4.04
N VAL A 123 24.32 -22.35 -4.70
CA VAL A 123 23.84 -23.59 -4.09
C VAL A 123 24.87 -24.18 -3.11
N LYS A 124 26.16 -24.15 -3.44
CA LYS A 124 27.22 -24.72 -2.59
C LYS A 124 27.62 -23.81 -1.44
N GLU A 125 27.68 -22.50 -1.67
CA GLU A 125 28.30 -21.57 -0.73
C GLU A 125 27.30 -20.80 0.14
N ILE A 126 26.13 -20.44 -0.42
CA ILE A 126 25.16 -19.53 0.23
C ILE A 126 23.96 -20.27 0.81
N LEU A 127 23.33 -21.18 0.07
CA LEU A 127 22.13 -21.89 0.57
C LEU A 127 22.36 -22.62 1.92
N PRO A 128 23.52 -23.27 2.17
CA PRO A 128 23.77 -23.92 3.46
C PRO A 128 23.90 -22.94 4.63
N LEU A 129 24.13 -21.65 4.36
CA LEU A 129 24.22 -20.59 5.37
C LEU A 129 22.87 -19.93 5.65
N ALA A 130 21.85 -20.23 4.84
CA ALA A 130 20.59 -19.53 4.88
C ALA A 130 19.74 -19.99 6.07
N ARG A 131 19.25 -19.00 6.83
CA ARG A 131 18.18 -19.21 7.80
C ARG A 131 16.84 -19.39 7.11
N VAL A 132 16.58 -18.64 6.05
CA VAL A 132 15.37 -18.76 5.23
C VAL A 132 15.75 -18.62 3.77
N VAL A 133 15.28 -19.52 2.90
CA VAL A 133 15.38 -19.37 1.44
C VAL A 133 13.99 -19.13 0.88
N THR A 134 13.83 -18.17 -0.04
CA THR A 134 12.51 -17.73 -0.52
C THR A 134 12.29 -17.93 -2.04
N PRO A 135 12.43 -19.14 -2.61
CA PRO A 135 12.27 -19.34 -4.05
C PRO A 135 10.83 -19.07 -4.52
N ASN A 136 10.66 -18.51 -5.71
CA ASN A 136 9.40 -18.60 -6.45
C ASN A 136 9.24 -20.00 -7.10
N ILE A 137 8.11 -20.26 -7.76
CA ILE A 137 7.87 -21.56 -8.41
C ILE A 137 8.99 -21.94 -9.40
N PRO A 138 9.32 -21.12 -10.43
CA PRO A 138 10.42 -21.44 -11.33
C PRO A 138 11.76 -21.73 -10.63
N GLU A 139 12.13 -20.93 -9.64
CA GLU A 139 13.35 -21.13 -8.84
C GLU A 139 13.29 -22.42 -8.03
N ALA A 140 12.13 -22.73 -7.43
CA ALA A 140 11.92 -23.97 -6.69
C ALA A 140 12.01 -25.19 -7.61
N GLU A 141 11.52 -25.12 -8.85
CA GLU A 141 11.67 -26.19 -9.83
C GLU A 141 13.15 -26.45 -10.15
N VAL A 142 13.93 -25.39 -10.36
CA VAL A 142 15.38 -25.50 -10.62
C VAL A 142 16.10 -26.11 -9.42
N LEU A 143 15.81 -25.64 -8.21
CA LEU A 143 16.50 -26.09 -7.00
C LEU A 143 16.13 -27.52 -6.62
N SER A 144 14.86 -27.89 -6.72
CA SER A 144 14.36 -29.23 -6.36
C SER A 144 14.56 -30.27 -7.46
N GLY A 145 14.66 -29.85 -8.73
CA GLY A 145 14.65 -30.74 -9.89
C GLY A 145 13.28 -31.35 -10.19
N MET A 146 12.20 -30.83 -9.60
CA MET A 146 10.82 -31.29 -9.84
C MET A 146 9.95 -30.20 -10.45
N LYS A 147 8.89 -30.59 -11.16
CA LYS A 147 7.84 -29.65 -11.59
C LYS A 147 6.88 -29.35 -10.46
N VAL A 148 6.43 -28.11 -10.36
CA VAL A 148 5.57 -27.61 -9.29
C VAL A 148 4.28 -27.04 -9.89
N ARG A 149 3.17 -27.75 -9.71
CA ARG A 149 1.85 -27.44 -10.31
C ARG A 149 0.73 -27.33 -9.27
N SER A 150 1.00 -27.66 -8.02
CA SER A 150 0.03 -27.64 -6.91
C SER A 150 0.69 -27.19 -5.60
N VAL A 151 -0.13 -26.89 -4.60
CA VAL A 151 0.36 -26.55 -3.25
C VAL A 151 1.09 -27.75 -2.63
N GLU A 152 0.62 -28.97 -2.89
CA GLU A 152 1.26 -30.21 -2.44
C GLU A 152 2.62 -30.41 -3.12
N ASP A 153 2.79 -29.98 -4.38
CA ASP A 153 4.09 -29.98 -5.05
C ASP A 153 5.04 -28.95 -4.43
N MET A 154 4.52 -27.78 -4.02
CA MET A 154 5.31 -26.76 -3.32
C MET A 154 5.83 -27.28 -1.98
N GLU A 155 5.02 -28.03 -1.22
CA GLU A 155 5.45 -28.69 0.02
C GLU A 155 6.59 -29.68 -0.25
N ARG A 156 6.46 -30.53 -1.28
CA ARG A 156 7.51 -31.47 -1.66
C ARG A 156 8.78 -30.75 -2.11
N ALA A 157 8.66 -29.71 -2.94
CA ALA A 157 9.79 -28.93 -3.39
C ALA A 157 10.51 -28.24 -2.21
N ALA A 158 9.77 -27.62 -1.28
CA ALA A 158 10.34 -26.97 -0.10
C ALA A 158 11.15 -27.95 0.75
N LYS A 159 10.62 -29.16 0.97
CA LYS A 159 11.31 -30.22 1.70
C LYS A 159 12.58 -30.69 0.99
N ILE A 160 12.50 -30.96 -0.33
CA ILE A 160 13.67 -31.38 -1.13
C ILE A 160 14.78 -30.34 -1.05
N VAL A 161 14.45 -29.06 -1.21
CA VAL A 161 15.42 -27.95 -1.15
C VAL A 161 16.08 -27.89 0.22
N ALA A 162 15.31 -28.03 1.30
CA ALA A 162 15.84 -28.04 2.67
C ALA A 162 16.79 -29.22 2.92
N GLU A 163 16.39 -30.44 2.52
CA GLU A 163 17.19 -31.65 2.73
C GLU A 163 18.45 -31.68 1.85
N LYS A 164 18.36 -31.16 0.62
CA LYS A 164 19.47 -31.21 -0.34
C LYS A 164 20.55 -30.15 -0.06
N TYR A 165 20.17 -28.97 0.42
CA TYR A 165 21.09 -27.82 0.53
C TYR A 165 21.27 -27.29 1.95
N GLY A 166 20.52 -27.79 2.93
CA GLY A 166 20.71 -27.48 4.35
C GLY A 166 20.23 -26.14 4.90
N PRO A 167 19.39 -25.31 4.24
CA PRO A 167 18.86 -24.12 4.91
C PRO A 167 17.94 -24.49 6.10
N GLU A 168 17.87 -23.62 7.12
CA GLU A 168 17.00 -23.87 8.29
C GLU A 168 15.50 -23.90 7.91
N ALA A 169 15.12 -23.08 6.93
CA ALA A 169 13.75 -22.93 6.44
C ALA A 169 13.68 -22.64 4.93
N VAL A 170 12.63 -23.13 4.27
CA VAL A 170 12.37 -22.85 2.84
C VAL A 170 10.93 -22.39 2.66
N VAL A 171 10.75 -21.22 2.02
CA VAL A 171 9.45 -20.64 1.67
C VAL A 171 9.27 -20.62 0.16
N VAL A 172 8.43 -21.51 -0.38
CA VAL A 172 8.07 -21.50 -1.80
C VAL A 172 6.90 -20.54 -2.02
N LYS A 173 7.12 -19.52 -2.85
CA LYS A 173 6.12 -18.47 -3.15
C LYS A 173 5.16 -18.94 -4.25
N GLY A 174 3.85 -19.00 -3.97
CA GLY A 174 2.85 -19.60 -4.86
C GLY A 174 2.18 -18.64 -5.84
N GLY A 175 2.66 -17.40 -5.97
CA GLY A 175 2.06 -16.37 -6.84
C GLY A 175 1.83 -16.77 -8.31
N HIS A 176 2.52 -17.81 -8.79
CA HIS A 176 2.45 -18.34 -10.15
C HIS A 176 1.37 -19.42 -10.36
N LEU A 177 0.74 -19.95 -9.30
CA LEU A 177 -0.41 -20.84 -9.45
C LEU A 177 -1.66 -20.04 -9.83
N GLU A 178 -2.51 -20.62 -10.66
CA GLU A 178 -3.80 -20.04 -11.02
C GLU A 178 -4.80 -20.12 -9.86
N GLY A 179 -5.83 -19.26 -9.90
CA GLY A 179 -6.90 -19.23 -8.90
C GLY A 179 -7.00 -17.90 -8.13
N GLY A 180 -8.10 -17.76 -7.40
CA GLY A 180 -8.42 -16.54 -6.64
C GLY A 180 -7.59 -16.33 -5.37
N LYS A 181 -6.85 -17.36 -4.92
CA LYS A 181 -6.05 -17.32 -3.70
C LYS A 181 -4.58 -17.57 -4.00
N VAL A 182 -3.70 -16.95 -3.22
CA VAL A 182 -2.25 -17.12 -3.32
C VAL A 182 -1.73 -17.75 -2.04
N VAL A 183 -1.27 -19.00 -2.14
CA VAL A 183 -0.72 -19.76 -1.02
C VAL A 183 0.80 -19.77 -1.10
N ASP A 184 1.47 -19.34 -0.03
CA ASP A 184 2.91 -19.57 0.13
C ASP A 184 3.13 -20.72 1.13
N VAL A 185 4.12 -21.58 0.86
CA VAL A 185 4.40 -22.78 1.65
C VAL A 185 5.75 -22.65 2.31
N LEU A 186 5.77 -22.78 3.64
CA LEU A 186 6.99 -22.83 4.45
C LEU A 186 7.21 -24.27 4.94
N TYR A 187 8.40 -24.80 4.69
CA TYR A 187 8.93 -25.97 5.38
C TYR A 187 9.96 -25.53 6.42
N TYR A 188 9.71 -25.86 7.69
CA TYR A 188 10.55 -25.47 8.81
C TYR A 188 10.56 -26.57 9.88
N ARG A 189 11.75 -27.06 10.25
CA ARG A 189 11.95 -28.07 11.31
C ARG A 189 11.01 -29.29 11.20
N GLY A 190 10.87 -29.82 9.98
CA GLY A 190 10.04 -31.00 9.71
C GLY A 190 8.53 -30.74 9.66
N ARG A 191 8.10 -29.47 9.69
CA ARG A 191 6.68 -29.07 9.64
C ARG A 191 6.41 -28.20 8.43
N TYR A 192 5.18 -28.30 7.92
CA TYR A 192 4.66 -27.45 6.85
C TYR A 192 3.72 -26.38 7.42
N TYR A 193 3.80 -25.19 6.84
CA TYR A 193 2.91 -24.07 7.12
C TYR A 193 2.44 -23.48 5.80
N ARG A 194 1.15 -23.18 5.70
CA ARG A 194 0.53 -22.56 4.51
C ARG A 194 0.09 -21.15 4.89
N PHE A 195 0.47 -20.16 4.10
CA PHE A 195 0.07 -18.76 4.28
C PHE A 195 -0.77 -18.32 3.09
N GLU A 196 -2.05 -18.12 3.33
CA GLU A 196 -3.04 -17.84 2.30
C GLU A 196 -3.43 -16.36 2.31
N SER A 197 -3.55 -15.78 1.12
CA SER A 197 -4.15 -14.46 0.93
C SER A 197 -5.03 -14.46 -0.31
N GLU A 198 -6.01 -13.55 -0.36
CA GLU A 198 -6.71 -13.24 -1.60
C GLU A 198 -5.72 -12.73 -2.66
N ARG A 199 -5.96 -13.08 -3.92
CA ARG A 199 -5.21 -12.53 -5.04
C ARG A 199 -5.65 -11.08 -5.23
N VAL A 200 -4.71 -10.17 -5.04
CA VAL A 200 -4.94 -8.73 -5.23
C VAL A 200 -4.46 -8.30 -6.61
N GLU A 201 -5.27 -7.49 -7.28
CA GLU A 201 -4.80 -6.72 -8.44
C GLU A 201 -3.83 -5.63 -7.97
N GLY A 202 -2.78 -5.38 -8.74
CA GLY A 202 -1.82 -4.35 -8.37
C GLY A 202 -0.51 -4.44 -9.14
N CYS A 203 0.53 -3.89 -8.52
CA CYS A 203 1.88 -3.87 -9.07
C CYS A 203 2.72 -4.96 -8.44
N HIS A 204 3.62 -5.55 -9.22
CA HIS A 204 4.34 -6.75 -8.80
C HIS A 204 5.86 -6.66 -9.07
N HIS A 205 6.37 -5.57 -9.69
CA HIS A 205 7.82 -5.39 -9.83
C HIS A 205 8.44 -5.16 -8.44
N GLY A 206 9.55 -5.84 -8.15
CA GLY A 206 10.18 -5.86 -6.82
C GLY A 206 9.42 -6.59 -5.72
N GLY A 207 8.38 -7.36 -6.07
CA GLY A 207 7.58 -8.08 -5.09
C GLY A 207 8.38 -9.13 -4.30
N GLY A 208 9.23 -9.90 -4.99
CA GLY A 208 10.13 -10.88 -4.36
C GLY A 208 11.16 -10.22 -3.44
N CYS A 209 11.79 -9.13 -3.90
CA CYS A 209 12.76 -8.37 -3.11
C CYS A 209 12.14 -7.83 -1.82
N SER A 210 10.97 -7.19 -1.93
CA SER A 210 10.26 -6.64 -0.76
C SER A 210 9.77 -7.74 0.18
N TYR A 211 9.36 -8.90 -0.33
CA TYR A 211 8.95 -10.03 0.51
C TYR A 211 10.11 -10.60 1.35
N SER A 212 11.25 -10.89 0.72
CA SER A 212 12.45 -11.36 1.42
C SER A 212 13.01 -10.29 2.38
N ALA A 213 12.94 -9.01 2.00
CA ALA A 213 13.29 -7.90 2.88
C ALA A 213 12.36 -7.81 4.09
N ALA A 214 11.06 -8.01 3.92
CA ALA A 214 10.11 -8.01 5.03
C ALA A 214 10.40 -9.16 6.03
N ILE A 215 10.68 -10.37 5.53
CA ILE A 215 11.09 -11.50 6.38
C ILE A 215 12.35 -11.13 7.17
N THR A 216 13.35 -10.55 6.49
CA THR A 216 14.61 -10.12 7.12
C THR A 216 14.39 -9.07 8.20
N ALA A 217 13.53 -8.08 7.94
CA ALA A 217 13.19 -7.04 8.90
C ALA A 217 12.51 -7.62 10.16
N TYR A 218 11.59 -8.57 9.99
CA TYR A 218 10.93 -9.22 11.12
C TYR A 218 11.89 -10.12 11.92
N LEU A 219 12.79 -10.84 11.26
CA LEU A 219 13.85 -11.58 11.92
C LEU A 219 14.80 -10.65 12.69
N ALA A 220 15.18 -9.51 12.12
CA ALA A 220 16.01 -8.50 12.80
C ALA A 220 15.33 -7.95 14.07
N LYS A 221 13.98 -7.87 14.06
CA LYS A 221 13.17 -7.51 15.24
C LYS A 221 13.05 -8.62 16.29
N GLY A 222 13.63 -9.80 16.05
CA GLY A 222 13.62 -10.94 16.96
C GLY A 222 12.40 -11.86 16.84
N LEU A 223 11.58 -11.73 15.78
CA LEU A 223 10.47 -12.65 15.55
C LEU A 223 11.00 -14.02 15.11
N ASN A 224 10.21 -15.07 15.36
CA ASN A 224 10.51 -16.40 14.85
C ASN A 224 10.23 -16.51 13.34
N VAL A 225 10.71 -17.58 12.70
CA VAL A 225 10.60 -17.77 11.24
C VAL A 225 9.15 -17.79 10.77
N VAL A 226 8.28 -18.56 11.44
CA VAL A 226 6.88 -18.73 11.04
C VAL A 226 6.14 -17.39 11.09
N GLU A 227 6.30 -16.64 12.19
CA GLU A 227 5.71 -15.30 12.34
C GLU A 227 6.27 -14.28 11.34
N SER A 228 7.57 -14.33 11.07
CA SER A 228 8.22 -13.42 10.11
C SER A 228 7.67 -13.63 8.70
N VAL A 229 7.47 -14.88 8.29
CA VAL A 229 6.89 -15.24 6.99
C VAL A 229 5.41 -14.84 6.92
N ALA A 230 4.63 -15.08 7.97
CA ALA A 230 3.23 -14.67 8.06
C ALA A 230 3.08 -13.14 7.89
N LYS A 231 3.82 -12.36 8.67
CA LYS A 231 3.74 -10.88 8.59
C LYS A 231 4.31 -10.33 7.28
N ALA A 232 5.31 -10.99 6.70
CA ALA A 232 5.82 -10.62 5.38
C ALA A 232 4.78 -10.85 4.27
N LYS A 233 3.94 -11.89 4.40
CA LYS A 233 2.82 -12.16 3.49
C LYS A 233 1.77 -11.05 3.52
N ASP A 234 1.39 -10.61 4.71
CA ASP A 234 0.46 -9.47 4.86
C ASP A 234 1.05 -8.18 4.29
N PHE A 235 2.32 -7.91 4.62
CA PHE A 235 3.05 -6.74 4.13
C PHE A 235 3.12 -6.69 2.61
N ILE A 236 3.53 -7.79 1.96
CA ILE A 236 3.69 -7.78 0.51
C ILE A 236 2.35 -7.68 -0.22
N THR A 237 1.29 -8.29 0.33
CA THR A 237 -0.06 -8.22 -0.22
C THR A 237 -0.56 -6.78 -0.21
N HIS A 238 -0.30 -6.06 0.89
CA HIS A 238 -0.60 -4.63 1.02
C HIS A 238 0.23 -3.78 0.03
N ALA A 239 1.54 -4.02 -0.06
CA ALA A 239 2.42 -3.29 -0.97
C ALA A 239 2.08 -3.53 -2.46
N ILE A 240 1.59 -4.71 -2.83
CA ILE A 240 1.12 -4.99 -4.19
C ILE A 240 -0.16 -4.20 -4.48
N ARG A 241 -1.14 -4.26 -3.57
CA ARG A 241 -2.44 -3.59 -3.73
C ARG A 241 -2.28 -2.09 -3.97
N TYR A 242 -1.41 -1.44 -3.21
CA TYR A 242 -1.15 0.01 -3.30
C TYR A 242 0.07 0.35 -4.16
N GLY A 243 0.42 -0.54 -5.08
CA GLY A 243 1.52 -0.41 -6.01
C GLY A 243 1.54 0.92 -6.77
N VAL A 244 2.74 1.41 -7.07
CA VAL A 244 2.93 2.74 -7.66
C VAL A 244 2.91 2.63 -9.18
N ARG A 245 1.86 3.14 -9.83
CA ARG A 245 1.68 3.10 -11.30
C ARG A 245 2.55 4.16 -12.02
N VAL A 246 3.86 4.00 -11.92
CA VAL A 246 4.87 4.82 -12.61
C VAL A 246 5.53 4.07 -13.75
N GLY A 247 6.13 4.82 -14.68
CA GLY A 247 6.75 4.27 -15.88
C GLY A 247 5.73 3.79 -16.91
N ARG A 248 6.19 3.00 -17.88
CA ARG A 248 5.37 2.53 -19.02
C ARG A 248 5.49 1.01 -19.23
N GLY A 249 5.86 0.28 -18.17
CA GLY A 249 6.04 -1.16 -18.16
C GLY A 249 5.47 -1.77 -16.88
N HIS A 250 6.19 -2.71 -16.26
CA HIS A 250 5.80 -3.30 -14.99
C HIS A 250 5.96 -2.30 -13.85
N CYS A 251 4.85 -1.90 -13.25
CA CYS A 251 4.86 -1.01 -12.11
C CYS A 251 5.41 -1.69 -10.84
N PRO A 252 6.11 -0.94 -9.94
CA PRO A 252 6.64 -1.44 -8.67
C PRO A 252 5.60 -1.56 -7.55
N VAL A 253 5.84 -2.49 -6.63
CA VAL A 253 5.14 -2.54 -5.33
C VAL A 253 5.40 -1.26 -4.53
N ASN A 254 4.58 -0.99 -3.52
CA ASN A 254 4.68 0.17 -2.66
C ASN A 254 4.92 -0.21 -1.18
N PRO A 255 6.17 -0.46 -0.76
CA PRO A 255 6.47 -0.80 0.63
C PRO A 255 6.05 0.29 1.63
N VAL A 256 6.13 1.56 1.25
CA VAL A 256 5.86 2.70 2.16
C VAL A 256 4.37 2.91 2.42
N ALA A 257 3.46 2.34 1.61
CA ALA A 257 2.02 2.36 1.89
C ALA A 257 1.68 1.80 3.28
N TRP A 258 2.47 0.84 3.77
CA TRP A 258 2.35 0.28 5.12
C TRP A 258 2.48 1.33 6.23
N LEU A 259 3.25 2.39 5.99
CA LEU A 259 3.45 3.50 6.92
C LEU A 259 2.53 4.69 6.60
N GLU A 260 2.40 5.03 5.31
CA GLU A 260 1.67 6.21 4.87
C GLU A 260 0.17 6.12 5.15
N ILE A 261 -0.47 4.96 4.91
CA ILE A 261 -1.92 4.82 5.11
C ILE A 261 -2.31 5.03 6.59
N PRO A 262 -1.68 4.38 7.59
CA PRO A 262 -1.98 4.66 9.00
C PRO A 262 -1.74 6.13 9.37
N ALA A 263 -0.69 6.76 8.84
CA ALA A 263 -0.39 8.17 9.11
C ALA A 263 -1.46 9.11 8.52
N GLU A 264 -1.89 8.86 7.29
CA GLU A 264 -3.01 9.58 6.66
C GLU A 264 -4.31 9.36 7.46
N LYS A 265 -4.59 8.12 7.87
CA LYS A 265 -5.78 7.82 8.67
C LYS A 265 -5.79 8.63 9.97
N TYR A 266 -4.66 8.73 10.67
CA TYR A 266 -4.55 9.55 11.87
C TYR A 266 -4.77 11.05 11.59
N ARG A 267 -4.19 11.59 10.51
CA ARG A 267 -4.36 13.00 10.14
C ARG A 267 -5.82 13.33 9.85
N VAL A 268 -6.45 12.53 9.01
CA VAL A 268 -7.86 12.68 8.62
C VAL A 268 -8.79 12.61 9.83
N LEU A 269 -8.56 11.69 10.78
CA LEU A 269 -9.36 11.64 12.02
C LEU A 269 -9.28 12.93 12.82
N ASN A 270 -8.10 13.57 12.88
CA ASN A 270 -7.93 14.83 13.59
C ASN A 270 -8.57 16.01 12.83
N GLU A 271 -8.42 16.06 11.51
CA GLU A 271 -9.03 17.10 10.67
C GLU A 271 -10.56 17.05 10.74
N VAL A 272 -11.17 15.85 10.70
CA VAL A 272 -12.61 15.70 10.86
C VAL A 272 -13.05 16.09 12.28
N LYS A 273 -12.30 15.72 13.33
CA LYS A 273 -12.61 16.16 14.71
C LYS A 273 -12.56 17.69 14.85
N GLU A 274 -11.53 18.34 14.30
CA GLU A 274 -11.43 19.80 14.27
C GLU A 274 -12.65 20.42 13.55
N ALA A 275 -13.02 19.87 12.39
CA ALA A 275 -14.18 20.33 11.63
C ALA A 275 -15.49 20.19 12.42
N VAL A 276 -15.67 19.09 13.15
CA VAL A 276 -16.79 18.88 14.07
C VAL A 276 -16.79 19.94 15.17
N GLU A 277 -15.65 20.19 15.83
CA GLU A 277 -15.55 21.21 16.88
C GLU A 277 -15.88 22.61 16.36
N LEU A 278 -15.44 22.96 15.14
CA LEU A 278 -15.78 24.22 14.48
C LEU A 278 -17.29 24.37 14.30
N LEU A 279 -17.98 23.31 13.86
CA LEU A 279 -19.44 23.32 13.75
C LEU A 279 -20.11 23.50 15.13
N LEU A 280 -19.68 22.74 16.14
CA LEU A 280 -20.27 22.78 17.48
C LEU A 280 -20.10 24.16 18.14
N LYS A 281 -18.91 24.78 18.02
CA LYS A 281 -18.62 26.14 18.52
C LYS A 281 -19.50 27.20 17.85
N ASN A 282 -19.87 26.99 16.59
CA ASN A 282 -20.74 27.88 15.82
C ASN A 282 -22.20 27.40 15.77
N SER A 283 -22.67 26.66 16.79
CA SER A 283 -24.04 26.13 16.84
C SER A 283 -25.11 27.20 16.56
N GLY A 284 -24.93 28.42 17.09
CA GLY A 284 -25.92 29.49 16.96
C GLY A 284 -26.28 29.85 15.51
N THR A 285 -25.29 29.90 14.62
CA THR A 285 -25.48 30.23 13.20
C THR A 285 -25.82 29.00 12.36
N VAL A 286 -25.24 27.85 12.71
CA VAL A 286 -25.37 26.61 11.92
C VAL A 286 -26.74 25.92 12.08
N LEU A 287 -27.39 26.05 13.24
CA LEU A 287 -28.61 25.29 13.60
C LEU A 287 -29.73 25.36 12.54
N GLN A 288 -29.95 26.51 11.93
CA GLN A 288 -31.02 26.69 10.94
C GLN A 288 -30.72 25.99 9.60
N HIS A 289 -29.46 25.61 9.36
CA HIS A 289 -28.96 25.03 8.12
C HIS A 289 -28.65 23.52 8.24
N VAL A 290 -29.00 22.89 9.36
CA VAL A 290 -28.88 21.43 9.53
C VAL A 290 -30.07 20.73 8.85
N PRO A 291 -29.82 19.76 7.95
CA PRO A 291 -30.86 18.91 7.33
C PRO A 291 -31.64 18.10 8.36
N GLU A 292 -32.82 17.63 8.00
CA GLU A 292 -33.61 16.69 8.83
C GLU A 292 -32.85 15.38 9.04
N VAL A 293 -32.13 14.90 8.01
CA VAL A 293 -31.25 13.73 8.14
C VAL A 293 -29.95 14.01 8.91
N GLY A 294 -29.73 15.24 9.39
CA GLY A 294 -28.50 15.67 10.07
C GLY A 294 -27.34 16.04 9.14
N LEU A 295 -26.39 16.80 9.67
CA LEU A 295 -25.12 17.13 9.02
C LEU A 295 -24.15 15.97 9.15
N ASN A 296 -23.32 15.75 8.14
CA ASN A 296 -22.10 15.00 8.28
C ASN A 296 -20.97 15.74 7.58
N VAL A 297 -19.81 15.74 8.21
CA VAL A 297 -18.56 16.19 7.61
C VAL A 297 -17.69 14.96 7.45
N VAL A 298 -17.18 14.77 6.25
CA VAL A 298 -16.34 13.60 5.93
C VAL A 298 -15.08 14.03 5.23
N GLU A 299 -14.03 13.23 5.39
CA GLU A 299 -12.77 13.37 4.68
C GLU A 299 -12.18 12.00 4.35
N ALA A 300 -11.73 11.83 3.11
CA ALA A 300 -11.02 10.66 2.64
C ALA A 300 -9.52 10.79 2.91
N ILE A 301 -8.83 9.67 3.12
CA ILE A 301 -7.37 9.64 2.98
C ILE A 301 -6.96 10.01 1.55
N ASP A 302 -5.66 10.22 1.32
CA ASP A 302 -5.10 10.51 0.00
C ASP A 302 -5.69 9.62 -1.11
N SER A 303 -5.99 10.25 -2.25
CA SER A 303 -6.61 9.62 -3.41
C SER A 303 -5.81 8.46 -4.00
N LYS A 304 -4.50 8.41 -3.76
CA LYS A 304 -3.68 7.25 -4.14
C LYS A 304 -4.00 5.98 -3.34
N TYR A 305 -4.69 6.10 -2.21
CA TYR A 305 -5.04 4.98 -1.31
C TYR A 305 -6.54 4.78 -1.15
N ALA A 306 -7.32 5.86 -1.18
CA ALA A 306 -8.76 5.80 -0.98
C ALA A 306 -9.44 5.01 -2.12
N SER A 307 -10.14 3.95 -1.76
CA SER A 307 -10.80 3.06 -2.72
C SER A 307 -12.22 2.69 -2.31
N SER A 308 -12.55 2.84 -1.03
CA SER A 308 -13.81 2.41 -0.43
C SER A 308 -14.30 3.39 0.62
N VAL A 309 -15.53 3.20 1.10
CA VAL A 309 -16.10 3.99 2.19
C VAL A 309 -15.32 3.84 3.50
N ASP A 310 -14.58 2.74 3.67
CA ASP A 310 -13.73 2.47 4.84
C ASP A 310 -12.43 3.29 4.83
N ASP A 311 -12.18 4.02 3.75
CA ASP A 311 -11.08 4.97 3.58
C ASP A 311 -11.52 6.43 3.82
N VAL A 312 -12.79 6.64 4.21
CA VAL A 312 -13.37 7.95 4.51
C VAL A 312 -13.83 8.01 5.96
N ALA A 313 -13.32 9.00 6.71
CA ALA A 313 -13.76 9.28 8.07
C ALA A 313 -14.97 10.22 8.08
N GLY A 314 -15.84 10.05 9.06
CA GLY A 314 -16.98 10.93 9.30
C GLY A 314 -17.54 10.75 10.70
N VAL A 315 -18.67 11.40 11.00
CA VAL A 315 -19.32 11.31 12.32
C VAL A 315 -20.31 10.14 12.33
N VAL A 316 -20.11 9.18 13.23
CA VAL A 316 -21.05 8.09 13.49
C VAL A 316 -22.36 8.67 14.02
N GLY A 317 -23.49 8.30 13.42
CA GLY A 317 -24.79 8.84 13.80
C GLY A 317 -25.02 10.32 13.44
N ARG A 318 -24.07 10.96 12.74
CA ARG A 318 -24.15 12.35 12.24
C ARG A 318 -24.13 13.42 13.34
N ILE A 319 -24.20 14.67 12.92
CA ILE A 319 -24.34 15.85 13.79
C ILE A 319 -25.78 16.35 13.66
N VAL A 320 -26.51 16.38 14.77
CA VAL A 320 -27.95 16.64 14.81
C VAL A 320 -28.29 17.84 15.70
N LYS A 321 -29.52 18.34 15.57
CA LYS A 321 -30.07 19.36 16.47
C LYS A 321 -30.51 18.70 17.77
N ALA A 322 -30.03 19.21 18.90
CA ALA A 322 -30.52 18.87 20.24
C ALA A 322 -30.96 20.17 20.94
N GLY A 323 -32.24 20.53 20.78
CA GLY A 323 -32.78 21.81 21.22
C GLY A 323 -32.09 22.98 20.51
N LYS A 324 -31.39 23.83 21.26
CA LYS A 324 -30.67 25.01 20.74
C LYS A 324 -29.16 24.78 20.56
N LYS A 325 -28.73 23.52 20.44
CA LYS A 325 -27.31 23.16 20.25
C LYS A 325 -27.16 22.08 19.19
N LEU A 326 -26.00 22.02 18.58
CA LEU A 326 -25.58 20.88 17.78
C LEU A 326 -24.94 19.83 18.69
N VAL A 327 -25.17 18.57 18.35
CA VAL A 327 -24.55 17.44 19.04
C VAL A 327 -24.09 16.43 17.99
N ALA A 328 -22.83 16.01 18.08
CA ALA A 328 -22.35 14.83 17.37
C ALA A 328 -22.87 13.59 18.12
N VAL A 329 -23.61 12.72 17.41
CA VAL A 329 -24.27 11.56 18.04
C VAL A 329 -23.26 10.51 18.50
N GLY A 330 -22.20 10.30 17.71
CA GLY A 330 -21.15 9.34 17.98
C GLY A 330 -19.75 9.86 17.63
N PRO A 331 -18.72 9.01 17.76
CA PRO A 331 -17.34 9.38 17.49
C PRO A 331 -17.08 9.64 16.00
N VAL A 332 -15.91 10.20 15.71
CA VAL A 332 -15.35 10.27 14.37
C VAL A 332 -14.64 8.96 14.05
N GLU A 333 -15.08 8.26 13.01
CA GLU A 333 -14.55 6.96 12.60
C GLU A 333 -14.53 6.81 11.08
N PHE A 334 -13.66 5.92 10.58
CA PHE A 334 -13.67 5.47 9.19
C PHE A 334 -14.92 4.62 8.90
N GLY A 335 -15.51 4.77 7.71
CA GLY A 335 -16.73 4.04 7.34
C GLY A 335 -18.02 4.57 7.99
N ALA A 336 -17.97 5.67 8.75
CA ALA A 336 -19.10 6.21 9.49
C ALA A 336 -20.26 6.75 8.63
N SER A 337 -20.03 7.06 7.36
CA SER A 337 -21.01 7.69 6.47
C SER A 337 -20.95 7.14 5.05
N SER A 338 -21.94 6.35 4.64
CA SER A 338 -21.97 5.78 3.28
C SER A 338 -22.29 6.81 2.19
N HIS A 339 -23.18 7.76 2.45
CA HIS A 339 -23.67 8.69 1.43
C HIS A 339 -22.65 9.77 1.09
N VAL A 340 -22.11 10.46 2.10
CA VAL A 340 -21.14 11.55 1.86
C VAL A 340 -19.77 10.97 1.47
N ALA A 341 -19.40 9.78 1.96
CA ALA A 341 -18.18 9.11 1.50
C ALA A 341 -18.22 8.77 0.01
N ARG A 342 -19.32 8.19 -0.49
CA ARG A 342 -19.47 7.90 -1.93
C ARG A 342 -19.40 9.17 -2.78
N LEU A 343 -19.87 10.30 -2.26
CA LEU A 343 -19.74 11.59 -2.93
C LEU A 343 -18.27 11.97 -3.08
N VAL A 344 -17.52 12.01 -1.97
CA VAL A 344 -16.11 12.39 -1.97
C VAL A 344 -15.28 11.44 -2.84
N LEU A 345 -15.48 10.13 -2.74
CA LEU A 345 -14.78 9.15 -3.56
C LEU A 345 -15.04 9.32 -5.06
N GLU A 346 -16.25 9.71 -5.47
CA GLU A 346 -16.53 10.01 -6.88
C GLU A 346 -15.90 11.34 -7.30
N VAL A 347 -15.94 12.37 -6.43
CA VAL A 347 -15.31 13.68 -6.68
C VAL A 347 -13.81 13.53 -6.93
N MET A 348 -13.13 12.70 -6.14
CA MET A 348 -11.67 12.46 -6.25
C MET A 348 -11.24 11.84 -7.58
N LYS A 349 -12.17 11.25 -8.36
CA LYS A 349 -11.89 10.77 -9.72
C LYS A 349 -11.73 11.91 -10.73
N TYR A 350 -12.31 13.07 -10.44
CA TYR A 350 -12.25 14.26 -11.27
C TYR A 350 -11.21 15.25 -10.76
N ASP A 351 -11.16 15.45 -9.45
CA ASP A 351 -10.17 16.30 -8.78
C ASP A 351 -9.62 15.60 -7.52
N PRO A 352 -8.43 14.96 -7.61
CA PRO A 352 -7.82 14.21 -6.51
C PRO A 352 -7.52 15.03 -5.25
N GLU A 353 -7.48 16.37 -5.35
CA GLU A 353 -7.19 17.27 -4.23
C GLU A 353 -8.43 17.53 -3.35
N ILE A 354 -9.64 17.31 -3.88
CA ILE A 354 -10.88 17.50 -3.14
C ILE A 354 -11.26 16.21 -2.44
N ARG A 355 -10.87 16.11 -1.17
CA ARG A 355 -11.01 14.90 -0.35
C ARG A 355 -12.05 15.02 0.76
N ALA A 356 -12.77 16.14 0.85
CA ALA A 356 -13.72 16.35 1.93
C ALA A 356 -15.03 16.98 1.46
N ALA A 357 -16.09 16.74 2.24
CA ALA A 357 -17.36 17.40 2.03
C ALA A 357 -18.16 17.53 3.33
N VAL A 358 -19.00 18.57 3.38
CA VAL A 358 -20.06 18.71 4.39
C VAL A 358 -21.41 18.84 3.69
N ASN A 359 -22.40 18.03 4.09
CA ASN A 359 -23.76 18.14 3.58
C ASN A 359 -24.58 19.09 4.47
N VAL A 360 -25.26 20.07 3.88
CA VAL A 360 -26.03 21.10 4.58
C VAL A 360 -27.42 21.25 3.93
N LYS A 361 -28.38 21.76 4.71
CA LYS A 361 -29.76 21.91 4.25
C LYS A 361 -29.80 22.86 3.06
N TYR A 362 -30.53 22.49 2.01
CA TYR A 362 -30.76 23.41 0.90
C TYR A 362 -31.50 24.67 1.37
N SER A 363 -30.98 25.82 0.96
CA SER A 363 -31.65 27.11 1.03
C SER A 363 -31.27 27.91 -0.21
N LYS A 364 -32.25 28.50 -0.87
CA LYS A 364 -32.01 29.40 -2.02
C LYS A 364 -31.07 30.54 -1.63
N GLU A 365 -31.22 31.08 -0.42
CA GLU A 365 -30.36 32.14 0.11
C GLU A 365 -28.89 31.70 0.22
N LEU A 366 -28.62 30.48 0.67
CA LEU A 366 -27.25 29.97 0.77
C LEU A 366 -26.60 29.79 -0.60
N VAL A 367 -27.36 29.32 -1.59
CA VAL A 367 -26.89 29.19 -2.98
C VAL A 367 -26.56 30.57 -3.56
N GLU A 368 -27.46 31.55 -3.38
CA GLU A 368 -27.25 32.92 -3.85
C GLU A 368 -26.03 33.57 -3.18
N LYS A 369 -25.86 33.41 -1.86
CA LYS A 369 -24.68 33.87 -1.11
C LYS A 369 -23.40 33.21 -1.63
N ALA A 370 -23.43 31.91 -1.90
CA ALA A 370 -22.26 31.20 -2.41
C ALA A 370 -21.82 31.72 -3.79
N ILE A 371 -22.78 31.93 -4.69
CA ILE A 371 -22.52 32.53 -6.01
C ILE A 371 -21.98 33.96 -5.86
N ALA A 372 -22.57 34.77 -4.97
CA ALA A 372 -22.14 36.15 -4.74
C ALA A 372 -20.71 36.26 -4.18
N LYS A 373 -20.26 35.26 -3.39
CA LYS A 373 -18.88 35.15 -2.90
C LYS A 373 -17.90 34.55 -3.92
N GLY A 374 -18.38 34.18 -5.11
CA GLY A 374 -17.55 33.67 -6.20
C GLY A 374 -17.28 32.17 -6.17
N TYR A 375 -17.97 31.40 -5.31
CA TYR A 375 -17.86 29.94 -5.30
C TYR A 375 -18.47 29.34 -6.57
N VAL A 376 -17.87 28.25 -7.06
CA VAL A 376 -18.41 27.48 -8.19
C VAL A 376 -19.54 26.58 -7.68
N VAL A 377 -20.78 26.99 -7.90
CA VAL A 377 -21.98 26.28 -7.43
C VAL A 377 -22.69 25.61 -8.61
N VAL A 378 -22.90 24.30 -8.52
CA VAL A 378 -23.52 23.50 -9.59
C VAL A 378 -24.83 22.89 -9.14
N PHE A 379 -25.87 23.10 -9.96
CA PHE A 379 -27.19 22.50 -9.78
C PHE A 379 -27.30 21.14 -10.46
N VAL A 380 -27.85 20.17 -9.75
CA VAL A 380 -28.22 18.86 -10.29
C VAL A 380 -29.71 18.59 -10.07
N ASP A 381 -30.45 18.41 -11.16
CA ASP A 381 -31.86 18.07 -11.12
C ASP A 381 -32.05 16.55 -10.98
N ARG A 382 -32.43 16.10 -9.77
CA ARG A 382 -32.62 14.67 -9.48
C ARG A 382 -33.73 14.01 -10.28
N ARG A 383 -34.66 14.78 -10.87
CA ARG A 383 -35.72 14.23 -11.73
C ARG A 383 -35.18 13.67 -13.03
N LEU A 384 -33.97 14.06 -13.42
CA LEU A 384 -33.26 13.54 -14.59
C LEU A 384 -32.43 12.29 -14.27
N GLU A 385 -32.42 11.83 -13.02
CA GLU A 385 -31.70 10.61 -12.63
C GLU A 385 -32.32 9.39 -13.32
N PRO A 386 -31.55 8.63 -14.13
CA PRO A 386 -32.06 7.47 -14.84
C PRO A 386 -32.62 6.40 -13.89
N GLU A 387 -33.68 5.72 -14.32
CA GLU A 387 -34.38 4.71 -13.52
C GLU A 387 -33.47 3.52 -13.17
N GLU A 388 -32.52 3.17 -14.03
CA GLU A 388 -31.54 2.11 -13.75
C GLU A 388 -30.61 2.48 -12.59
N ILE A 389 -30.25 3.76 -12.46
CA ILE A 389 -29.43 4.28 -11.36
C ILE A 389 -30.25 4.35 -10.07
N ARG A 390 -31.51 4.79 -10.16
CA ARG A 390 -32.43 4.89 -8.99
C ARG A 390 -32.63 3.54 -8.30
N ARG A 391 -32.60 2.44 -9.06
CA ARG A 391 -32.79 1.07 -8.55
C ARG A 391 -31.55 0.48 -7.88
N VAL A 392 -30.37 1.04 -8.12
CA VAL A 392 -29.11 0.55 -7.55
C VAL A 392 -28.80 1.33 -6.28
N GLU A 393 -28.80 0.64 -5.14
CA GLU A 393 -28.51 1.25 -3.86
C GLU A 393 -27.13 1.93 -3.86
N GLY A 394 -27.10 3.21 -3.48
CA GLY A 394 -25.88 4.01 -3.41
C GLY A 394 -25.39 4.57 -4.75
N ALA A 395 -26.05 4.30 -5.88
CA ALA A 395 -25.63 4.79 -7.19
C ALA A 395 -26.07 6.25 -7.48
N SER A 396 -27.10 6.74 -6.79
CA SER A 396 -27.58 8.12 -6.94
C SER A 396 -26.51 9.18 -6.64
N ILE A 397 -25.69 8.96 -5.62
CA ILE A 397 -24.69 9.95 -5.19
C ILE A 397 -23.55 10.08 -6.22
N PRO A 398 -22.91 8.99 -6.68
CA PRO A 398 -21.97 9.06 -7.80
C PRO A 398 -22.57 9.72 -9.04
N TRP A 399 -23.83 9.42 -9.40
CA TRP A 399 -24.48 10.06 -10.54
C TRP A 399 -24.60 11.58 -10.37
N ILE A 400 -24.98 12.06 -9.18
CA ILE A 400 -25.03 13.52 -8.89
C ILE A 400 -23.67 14.17 -9.15
N VAL A 401 -22.58 13.53 -8.71
CA VAL A 401 -21.23 14.07 -8.93
C VAL A 401 -20.89 14.10 -10.41
N ARG A 402 -21.12 13.00 -11.15
CA ARG A 402 -20.87 12.96 -12.60
C ARG A 402 -21.63 14.04 -13.36
N GLU A 403 -22.90 14.24 -13.01
CA GLU A 403 -23.76 15.25 -13.62
C GLU A 403 -23.36 16.68 -13.22
N ALA A 404 -22.81 16.88 -12.02
CA ALA A 404 -22.28 18.17 -11.63
C ALA A 404 -20.99 18.49 -12.41
N PHE A 405 -20.06 17.55 -12.49
CA PHE A 405 -18.79 17.75 -13.18
C PHE A 405 -18.94 17.84 -14.71
N SER A 406 -19.98 17.25 -15.31
CA SER A 406 -20.28 17.43 -16.74
C SER A 406 -20.72 18.86 -17.09
N LYS A 407 -21.31 19.58 -16.13
CA LYS A 407 -21.78 20.97 -16.27
C LYS A 407 -20.76 22.01 -15.83
N ALA A 408 -19.77 21.60 -15.05
CA ALA A 408 -18.82 22.51 -14.44
C ALA A 408 -17.62 22.77 -15.37
N THR A 409 -17.21 24.05 -15.49
CA THR A 409 -15.99 24.43 -16.21
C THR A 409 -14.73 24.36 -15.34
N LYS A 410 -14.92 24.27 -14.02
CA LYS A 410 -13.90 24.14 -12.97
C LYS A 410 -14.43 23.22 -11.88
N THR A 411 -13.55 22.71 -11.01
CA THR A 411 -13.95 21.94 -9.83
C THR A 411 -15.00 22.69 -9.02
N PRO A 412 -16.19 22.11 -8.77
CA PRO A 412 -17.23 22.76 -7.97
C PRO A 412 -16.78 22.96 -6.52
N ASP A 413 -17.15 24.10 -5.93
CA ASP A 413 -17.10 24.31 -4.48
C ASP A 413 -18.36 23.77 -3.81
N ALA A 414 -19.48 23.74 -4.53
CA ALA A 414 -20.75 23.27 -4.02
C ALA A 414 -21.56 22.53 -5.09
N ILE A 415 -22.15 21.40 -4.72
CA ILE A 415 -23.13 20.67 -5.55
C ILE A 415 -24.46 20.67 -4.80
N TYR A 416 -25.52 21.20 -5.40
CA TYR A 416 -26.84 21.23 -4.77
C TYR A 416 -27.94 20.59 -5.62
N ASP A 417 -28.94 20.05 -4.92
CA ASP A 417 -30.19 19.58 -5.49
C ASP A 417 -31.38 20.07 -4.66
N VAL A 418 -32.54 20.19 -5.31
CA VAL A 418 -33.80 20.64 -4.69
C VAL A 418 -34.64 19.47 -4.15
N GLY A 419 -34.04 18.29 -4.00
CA GLY A 419 -34.72 17.08 -3.57
C GLY A 419 -35.50 16.39 -4.69
N ASP A 420 -36.17 15.29 -4.31
CA ASP A 420 -37.18 14.58 -5.10
C ASP A 420 -38.09 13.82 -4.11
N VAL A 421 -39.11 13.09 -4.58
CA VAL A 421 -39.97 12.28 -3.72
C VAL A 421 -39.13 11.32 -2.86
N GLY A 422 -39.21 11.47 -1.53
CA GLY A 422 -38.43 10.70 -0.56
C GLY A 422 -36.95 11.08 -0.42
N LYS A 423 -36.51 12.15 -1.12
CA LYS A 423 -35.12 12.63 -1.13
C LYS A 423 -35.05 14.09 -0.66
N GLU A 424 -34.44 14.32 0.50
CA GLU A 424 -34.27 15.68 1.04
C GLU A 424 -33.38 16.56 0.13
N ALA A 425 -33.77 17.82 -0.03
CA ALA A 425 -33.01 18.84 -0.73
C ALA A 425 -31.72 19.20 0.02
N MET A 426 -30.59 19.30 -0.68
CA MET A 426 -29.28 19.32 -0.04
C MET A 426 -28.27 20.15 -0.83
N ILE A 427 -27.39 20.85 -0.12
CA ILE A 427 -26.14 21.41 -0.65
C ILE A 427 -24.99 20.54 -0.09
N ARG A 428 -24.06 20.11 -0.93
CA ARG A 428 -22.79 19.52 -0.49
C ARG A 428 -21.66 20.47 -0.82
N LEU A 429 -21.03 21.00 0.23
CA LEU A 429 -19.88 21.88 0.11
C LEU A 429 -18.62 21.01 0.08
N LEU A 430 -17.81 21.20 -0.95
CA LEU A 430 -16.59 20.43 -1.21
C LEU A 430 -15.37 21.18 -0.69
N GLY A 431 -14.39 20.44 -0.17
CA GLY A 431 -13.15 21.01 0.32
C GLY A 431 -11.96 20.06 0.18
N LYS A 432 -10.76 20.62 0.31
CA LYS A 432 -9.52 19.83 0.32
C LYS A 432 -9.37 18.99 1.58
N THR A 433 -9.86 19.53 2.70
CA THR A 433 -9.92 18.91 4.01
C THR A 433 -11.27 19.19 4.68
N ALA A 434 -11.63 18.43 5.71
CA ALA A 434 -12.86 18.64 6.45
C ALA A 434 -12.96 20.05 7.05
N PRO A 435 -11.89 20.62 7.66
CA PRO A 435 -11.90 22.02 8.09
C PRO A 435 -12.10 23.02 6.94
N ASP A 436 -11.55 22.78 5.75
CA ASP A 436 -11.77 23.65 4.57
C ASP A 436 -13.25 23.66 4.16
N ALA A 437 -13.87 22.47 4.02
CA ALA A 437 -15.28 22.34 3.70
C ALA A 437 -16.19 23.03 4.74
N VAL A 438 -15.86 22.87 6.04
CA VAL A 438 -16.60 23.53 7.13
C VAL A 438 -16.36 25.04 7.17
N LYS A 439 -15.15 25.54 6.89
CA LYS A 439 -14.88 26.98 6.81
C LYS A 439 -15.66 27.64 5.69
N LYS A 440 -15.75 27.00 4.51
CA LYS A 440 -16.64 27.45 3.43
C LYS A 440 -18.09 27.50 3.90
N PHE A 441 -18.55 26.49 4.64
CA PHE A 441 -19.90 26.52 5.19
C PHE A 441 -20.12 27.68 6.17
N LEU A 442 -19.19 27.88 7.11
CA LEU A 442 -19.28 28.96 8.09
C LEU A 442 -19.28 30.35 7.44
N ASP A 443 -18.47 30.53 6.39
CA ASP A 443 -18.42 31.76 5.58
C ASP A 443 -19.77 32.09 4.87
N LEU A 444 -20.61 31.09 4.61
CA LEU A 444 -21.94 31.29 4.01
C LEU A 444 -23.04 31.60 5.03
N VAL A 445 -22.83 31.26 6.30
CA VAL A 445 -23.83 31.41 7.38
C VAL A 445 -23.49 32.52 8.39
N SER A 446 -22.26 33.06 8.33
CA SER A 446 -21.87 34.33 8.96
C SER A 446 -22.40 35.50 8.16
#